data_AF-A0A1G3CWZ2-F1
#
_entry.id   AF-A0A1G3CWZ2-F1
#
_cell.length_a   1.000
_cell.length_b   1.000
_cell.length_c   1.000
_cell.angle_alpha   90.00
_cell.angle_beta   90.00
_cell.angle_gamma   90.00
#
_symmetry.space_group_name_H-M   'P 1'
#
loop_
_entity.id
_entity.type
_entity.pdbx_description
1 polymer ?
#
loop_
_entity_poly.entity_id
_entity_poly.type
_entity_poly.pdbx_seq_one_letter_code
_entity_poly.pdbx_strand_id
1 'polypeptide(L)' 'ASTIVGGGDTDMAFYKSGKTHDVSFISTGGGAFLKLLEGGSLPGIASLLDKKT' A
#
# COMPACT_ATOMS: atom_id res chain seq x y z
N ALA A 1 16.08 7.21 3.97
CA ALA A 1 14.83 7.51 3.22
C ALA A 1 13.95 6.28 3.29
N SER A 2 12.65 6.42 3.56
CA SER A 2 11.73 5.29 3.50
C SER A 2 11.22 5.11 2.08
N THR A 3 11.37 3.91 1.53
CA THR A 3 10.90 3.57 0.18
C THR A 3 9.65 2.73 0.30
N ILE A 4 8.55 3.21 -0.28
CA ILE A 4 7.27 2.52 -0.27
C ILE A 4 6.89 2.22 -1.72
N VAL A 5 6.56 0.96 -1.99
CA VAL A 5 6.11 0.50 -3.32
C VAL A 5 4.78 -0.23 -3.18
N GLY A 6 4.03 -0.38 -4.27
CA GLY A 6 2.74 -1.05 -4.20
C GLY A 6 2.15 -1.47 -5.53
N GLY A 7 1.22 -2.43 -5.47
CA GLY A 7 0.60 -3.11 -6.61
C GLY A 7 1.05 -4.58 -6.67
N GLY A 8 0.13 -5.47 -7.04
CA GLY A 8 0.41 -6.92 -7.10
C GLY A 8 1.56 -7.28 -8.06
N ASP A 9 1.64 -6.64 -9.22
CA ASP A 9 2.75 -6.85 -10.16
C ASP A 9 4.08 -6.32 -9.60
N THR A 10 4.05 -5.19 -8.91
CA THR A 10 5.22 -4.62 -8.23
C THR A 10 5.73 -5.56 -7.13
N ASP A 11 4.83 -6.07 -6.30
CA ASP A 11 5.14 -7.07 -5.26
C ASP A 11 5.81 -8.32 -5.88
N MET A 12 5.20 -8.88 -6.93
CA MET A 12 5.75 -10.04 -7.63
C MET A 12 7.14 -9.75 -8.23
N ALA A 13 7.37 -8.56 -8.78
CA ALA A 13 8.65 -8.16 -9.34
C ALA A 13 9.76 -8.05 -8.27
N PHE A 14 9.44 -7.49 -7.11
CA PHE A 14 10.38 -7.42 -5.98
C PHE A 14 10.69 -8.80 -5.41
N TYR A 15 9.68 -9.67 -5.32
CA TYR A 15 9.86 -11.06 -4.89
C TYR A 15 10.77 -11.83 -5.85
N LYS A 16 10.51 -11.75 -7.16
CA LYS A 16 11.33 -12.41 -8.19
C LYS A 16 12.76 -11.88 -8.29
N SER A 17 12.97 -10.59 -7.99
CA SER A 17 14.30 -9.98 -8.04
C SER A 17 15.12 -10.21 -6.76
N GLY A 18 14.52 -10.76 -5.70
CA GLY A 18 15.19 -10.97 -4.41
C GLY A 18 15.52 -9.65 -3.70
N LYS A 19 14.78 -8.57 -3.98
CA LYS A 19 15.04 -7.21 -3.46
C LYS A 19 13.97 -6.73 -2.48
N THR A 20 13.17 -7.63 -1.93
CA THR A 20 12.11 -7.28 -0.98
C THR A 20 12.64 -6.57 0.26
N HIS A 21 13.91 -6.79 0.61
CA HIS A 21 14.61 -6.16 1.73
C HIS A 21 15.08 -4.72 1.43
N ASP A 22 15.10 -4.30 0.17
CA ASP A 22 15.59 -2.98 -0.26
C ASP A 22 14.52 -1.87 -0.09
N VAL A 23 13.29 -2.26 0.28
CA VAL A 23 12.15 -1.36 0.43
C VAL A 23 11.60 -1.44 1.85
N SER A 24 11.05 -0.34 2.34
CA SER A 24 10.50 -0.25 3.69
C SER A 24 9.11 -0.88 3.80
N PHE A 25 8.32 -0.84 2.73
CA PHE A 25 6.98 -1.42 2.69
C PHE A 25 6.54 -1.73 1.26
N ILE A 26 5.85 -2.87 1.09
CA ILE A 26 5.23 -3.29 -0.17
C ILE A 26 3.71 -3.41 0.05
N SER A 27 2.92 -2.57 -0.62
CA SER A 27 1.46 -2.66 -0.61
C SER A 27 0.96 -3.63 -1.69
N THR A 28 0.11 -4.58 -1.33
CA THR A 28 -0.54 -5.48 -2.31
C THR A 28 -1.81 -4.88 -2.93
N GLY A 29 -2.41 -3.89 -2.26
CA GLY A 29 -3.68 -3.30 -2.65
C GLY A 29 -3.54 -2.19 -3.70
N GLY A 30 -3.02 -2.48 -4.89
CA GLY A 30 -2.64 -1.48 -5.91
C GLY A 30 -3.63 -0.31 -6.09
N GLY A 31 -4.89 -0.59 -6.43
CA GLY A 31 -5.90 0.46 -6.62
C GLY A 31 -6.25 1.24 -5.34
N ALA A 32 -6.35 0.54 -4.20
CA ALA A 32 -6.60 1.19 -2.91
C ALA A 32 -5.41 2.05 -2.46
N PHE A 33 -4.18 1.58 -2.73
CA PHE A 33 -2.94 2.28 -2.45
C PHE A 33 -2.84 3.57 -3.27
N LEU A 34 -3.12 3.52 -4.57
CA LEU A 34 -3.18 4.73 -5.40
C LEU A 34 -4.26 5.69 -4.92
N LYS A 35 -5.46 5.19 -4.58
CA LYS A 35 -6.55 6.03 -4.07
C LYS A 35 -6.18 6.73 -2.76
N LEU A 36 -5.45 6.05 -1.88
CA LEU A 36 -4.92 6.61 -0.65
C LEU A 36 -3.89 7.71 -0.93
N LEU A 37 -2.97 7.49 -1.89
CA LEU A 37 -1.96 8.48 -2.29
C LEU A 37 -2.57 9.71 -2.99
N GLU A 38 -3.67 9.54 -3.71
CA GLU A 38 -4.47 10.61 -4.30
C GLU A 38 -5.20 11.46 -3.24
N GLY A 39 -5.15 11.08 -1.95
CA GLY A 39 -5.90 11.73 -0.87
C GLY A 39 -7.38 11.37 -0.86
N GLY A 40 -7.78 10.33 -1.59
CA GLY A 40 -9.15 9.83 -1.61
C GLY A 40 -9.52 9.12 -0.31
N SER A 41 -10.81 9.17 0.05
CA SER A 41 -11.32 8.37 1.16
C SER A 41 -11.43 6.89 0.77
N LEU A 42 -10.95 6.01 1.64
CA LEU A 42 -11.17 4.57 1.54
C LEU A 42 -12.27 4.18 2.54
N PRO A 43 -13.39 3.57 2.10
CA PRO A 43 -14.54 3.32 2.98
C PRO A 43 -14.17 2.44 4.17
N GLY A 44 -13.34 1.41 3.97
CA GLY A 44 -12.87 0.56 5.07
C GLY A 44 -12.05 1.31 6.12
N ILE A 45 -11.24 2.31 5.73
CA ILE A 45 -10.49 3.14 6.68
C ILE A 45 -11.43 4.15 7.35
N ALA A 46 -12.33 4.76 6.60
CA ALA A 46 -13.31 5.71 7.13
C ALA A 46 -14.17 5.06 8.23
N SER A 47 -14.62 3.82 8.03
CA SER A 47 -15.38 3.08 9.06
C SER A 47 -14.59 2.81 10.33
N LEU A 48 -13.25 2.72 10.27
CA LEU A 48 -12.41 2.57 11.47
C LEU A 48 -12.24 3.88 12.22
N LEU A 49 -12.20 5.01 11.50
CA LEU A 49 -12.07 6.35 12.06
C LEU A 49 -13.37 6.87 12.67
N ASP A 50 -14.52 6.41 12.18
CA ASP A 50 -15.86 6.80 12.65
C ASP A 50 -16.29 6.09 13.95
N LYS A 51 -15.37 5.38 14.61
CA LYS A 51 -15.64 4.78 15.92
C LYS A 51 -15.87 5.86 16.97
N LYS A 52 -17.16 6.17 17.21
CA LYS A 52 -17.66 6.65 18.51
C LYS A 52 -17.22 5.64 19.57
N THR A 53 -16.11 5.91 20.20
CA THR A 53 -15.69 5.31 21.47
C THR A 53 -15.76 6.41 22.51
#